data_AF-A0A1G2F1X6-F1
#
_entry.id   AF-A0A1G2F1X6-F1
#
_cell.length_a   1.000
_cell.length_b   1.000
_cell.length_c   1.000
_cell.angle_alpha   90.00
_cell.angle_beta   90.00
_cell.angle_gamma   90.00
#
_symmetry.space_group_name_H-M   'P 1'
#
loop_
_entity.id
_entity.type
_entity.pdbx_description
1 polymer ?
#
loop_
_entity_poly.entity_id
_entity_poly.type
_entity_poly.pdbx_seq_one_letter_code
_entity_poly.pdbx_strand_id
1 'polypeptide(L)'
;MKTNKEESVELKEFEWEAPEFEKKEKTKSWFFIPAIITIILGIIALFTENILFLIFVVLAFVTFYMYANKEPRIIKFKIDEKGIEFDNRLHEFGDLRSFWVFYAPPEEKEISLRSKKTFFPYIRIPLAEQDPNEIRKYLLKFLPEKRHRESIIDIIMRRIGF
;
A
#
# COMPACT_ATOMS: atom_id res chain seq x y z
N MET A 1 -42.30 37.36 0.19
CA MET A 1 -40.91 37.80 0.40
C MET A 1 -40.07 36.53 0.48
N LYS A 2 -39.19 36.31 -0.50
CA LYS A 2 -38.36 35.09 -0.63
C LYS A 2 -37.11 35.24 0.23
N THR A 3 -36.76 34.18 0.97
CA THR A 3 -35.42 33.96 1.52
C THR A 3 -35.21 32.45 1.56
N ASN A 4 -34.83 31.84 0.43
CA ASN A 4 -33.50 31.24 0.18
C ASN A 4 -32.95 30.51 1.42
N LYS A 5 -33.15 29.18 1.53
CA LYS A 5 -32.28 28.12 1.00
C LYS A 5 -30.81 28.26 1.46
N GLU A 6 -30.57 27.94 2.72
CA GLU A 6 -29.29 27.40 3.16
C GLU A 6 -29.47 25.87 3.26
N GLU A 7 -29.44 25.21 2.10
CA GLU A 7 -29.04 23.81 2.04
C GLU A 7 -27.54 23.81 2.37
N SER A 8 -27.19 23.57 3.64
CA SER A 8 -25.83 23.17 3.98
C SER A 8 -25.57 21.88 3.22
N VAL A 9 -24.75 21.95 2.17
CA VAL A 9 -24.22 20.77 1.50
C VAL A 9 -23.62 19.90 2.59
N GLU A 10 -24.22 18.75 2.87
CA GLU A 10 -23.59 17.73 3.72
C GLU A 10 -22.31 17.30 3.01
N LEU A 11 -21.22 17.99 3.32
CA LEU A 11 -19.87 17.61 2.91
C LEU A 11 -19.60 16.28 3.61
N LYS A 12 -19.91 15.18 2.92
CA LYS A 12 -19.70 13.83 3.44
C LYS A 12 -18.21 13.56 3.41
N GLU A 13 -17.57 13.82 4.54
CA GLU A 13 -16.17 13.55 4.79
C GLU A 13 -16.01 12.16 5.42
N PHE A 14 -15.04 11.38 4.96
CA PHE A 14 -14.66 10.11 5.58
C PHE A 14 -13.25 10.24 6.14
N GLU A 15 -13.08 10.03 7.44
CA GLU A 15 -11.78 9.98 8.10
C GLU A 15 -11.61 8.64 8.83
N TRP A 16 -10.48 7.98 8.60
CA TRP A 16 -10.13 6.76 9.33
C TRP A 16 -8.62 6.57 9.43
N GLU A 17 -8.22 5.77 10.41
CA GLU A 17 -6.84 5.35 10.59
C GLU A 17 -6.68 3.91 10.13
N ALA A 18 -5.68 3.66 9.28
CA ALA A 18 -5.36 2.31 8.84
C ALA A 18 -3.84 2.15 8.69
N PRO A 19 -3.30 0.93 8.90
CA PRO A 19 -1.89 0.66 8.63
C PRO A 19 -1.60 0.90 7.13
N GLU A 20 -0.45 1.49 6.81
CA GLU A 20 -0.01 1.79 5.42
C GLU A 20 -0.12 0.57 4.47
N PHE A 21 0.11 -0.61 5.02
CA PHE A 21 -0.06 -1.90 4.37
C PHE A 21 -0.49 -2.92 5.43
N GLU A 22 -1.26 -3.94 5.02
CA GLU A 22 -1.60 -5.04 5.93
C GLU A 22 -0.33 -5.81 6.31
N LYS A 23 -0.05 -5.91 7.61
CA LYS A 23 1.07 -6.70 8.12
C LYS A 23 0.73 -8.17 7.93
N LYS A 24 1.23 -8.80 6.87
CA LYS A 24 1.28 -10.26 6.82
C LYS A 24 2.20 -10.73 7.95
N GLU A 25 1.70 -11.60 8.81
CA GLU A 25 2.52 -12.24 9.84
C GLU A 25 3.59 -13.11 9.16
N LYS A 26 4.82 -12.60 9.10
CA LYS A 26 5.95 -13.36 8.58
C LYS A 26 6.37 -14.38 9.63
N THR A 27 5.92 -15.62 9.50
CA THR A 27 6.34 -16.74 10.35
C THR A 27 7.86 -16.93 10.29
N LYS A 28 8.51 -17.36 11.39
CA LYS A 28 9.98 -17.59 11.47
C LYS A 28 10.54 -18.44 10.33
N SER A 29 9.74 -19.36 9.77
CA SER A 29 10.09 -20.19 8.60
C SER A 29 10.41 -19.37 7.35
N TRP A 30 9.89 -18.15 7.26
CA TRP A 30 10.12 -17.25 6.12
C TRP A 30 11.57 -16.76 6.03
N PHE A 31 12.24 -16.57 7.18
CA PHE A 31 13.65 -16.15 7.21
C PHE A 31 14.64 -17.28 6.92
N PHE A 32 14.18 -18.52 6.82
CA PHE A 32 15.03 -19.68 6.58
C PHE A 32 15.67 -19.67 5.18
N ILE A 33 14.89 -19.36 4.13
CA ILE A 33 15.40 -19.32 2.75
C ILE A 33 16.43 -18.19 2.57
N PRO A 34 16.17 -16.94 2.97
CA PRO A 34 17.16 -15.86 2.89
C PRO A 34 18.44 -16.16 3.68
N ALA A 35 18.31 -16.79 4.86
CA ALA A 35 19.46 -17.17 5.67
C ALA A 35 20.36 -18.20 4.97
N ILE A 36 19.78 -19.25 4.37
CA ILE A 36 20.54 -20.25 3.60
C ILE A 36 21.26 -19.60 2.42
N ILE A 37 20.55 -18.77 1.64
CA ILE A 37 21.15 -18.07 0.49
C ILE A 37 22.34 -17.21 0.94
N THR A 38 22.19 -16.47 2.05
CA THR A 38 23.24 -15.62 2.60
C THR A 38 24.46 -16.45 3.03
N ILE A 39 24.25 -17.61 3.66
CA ILE A 39 25.34 -18.52 4.05
C ILE A 39 26.08 -19.05 2.82
N ILE A 40 25.36 -19.50 1.78
CA ILE A 40 25.97 -20.00 0.54
C ILE A 40 26.81 -18.91 -0.13
N LEU A 41 26.27 -17.70 -0.26
CA LEU A 41 27.00 -16.56 -0.82
C LEU A 41 28.21 -16.16 0.03
N GLY A 42 28.10 -16.23 1.36
CA GLY A 42 29.20 -16.01 2.28
C GLY A 42 30.33 -17.04 2.11
N ILE A 43 30.00 -18.33 1.97
CA ILE A 43 30.98 -19.39 1.70
C ILE A 43 31.70 -19.16 0.36
N ILE A 44 30.96 -18.77 -0.69
CA ILE A 44 31.54 -18.44 -1.99
C ILE A 44 32.48 -17.23 -1.87
N ALA A 45 32.11 -16.21 -1.08
CA ALA A 45 32.95 -15.04 -0.84
C ALA A 45 34.27 -15.42 -0.17
N LEU A 46 34.22 -16.35 0.80
CA LEU A 46 35.42 -16.86 1.48
C LEU A 46 36.30 -17.69 0.54
N PHE A 47 35.69 -18.56 -0.29
CA PHE A 47 36.44 -19.39 -1.24
C PHE A 47 37.12 -18.57 -2.35
N THR A 48 36.52 -17.44 -2.72
CA THR A 48 37.07 -16.51 -3.71
C THR A 48 38.01 -15.47 -3.09
N GLU A 49 38.25 -15.55 -1.77
CA GLU A 49 39.03 -14.59 -0.98
C GLU A 49 38.56 -13.13 -1.17
N ASN A 50 37.28 -12.94 -1.50
CA ASN A 50 36.72 -11.64 -1.85
C ASN A 50 36.02 -11.01 -0.64
N ILE A 51 36.79 -10.27 0.15
CA ILE A 51 36.30 -9.58 1.35
C ILE A 51 35.23 -8.53 1.01
N LEU A 52 35.34 -7.83 -0.12
CA LEU A 52 34.35 -6.83 -0.53
C LEU A 52 32.99 -7.47 -0.80
N PHE A 53 32.98 -8.63 -1.47
CA PHE A 53 31.76 -9.37 -1.72
C PHE A 53 31.13 -9.90 -0.42
N LEU A 54 31.95 -10.39 0.52
CA LEU A 54 31.46 -10.82 1.84
C LEU A 54 30.76 -9.66 2.58
N ILE A 55 31.39 -8.49 2.63
CA ILE A 55 30.81 -7.29 3.26
C ILE A 55 29.49 -6.91 2.59
N PHE A 56 29.44 -6.93 1.26
CA PHE A 56 28.24 -6.62 0.50
C PHE A 56 27.09 -7.59 0.84
N VAL A 57 27.35 -8.90 0.88
CA VAL A 57 26.36 -9.93 1.23
C VAL A 57 25.80 -9.70 2.64
N VAL A 58 26.67 -9.40 3.61
CA VAL A 58 26.25 -9.12 4.99
C VAL A 58 25.38 -7.86 5.04
N LEU A 59 25.80 -6.77 4.39
CA LEU A 59 25.01 -5.52 4.32
C LEU A 59 23.64 -5.75 3.68
N ALA A 60 23.60 -6.46 2.55
CA ALA A 60 22.37 -6.79 1.85
C ALA A 60 21.40 -7.58 2.74
N PHE A 61 21.91 -8.57 3.49
CA PHE A 61 21.10 -9.34 4.43
C PHE A 61 20.56 -8.49 5.57
N VAL A 62 21.39 -7.62 6.17
CA VAL A 62 20.97 -6.71 7.25
C VAL A 62 19.90 -5.75 6.75
N THR A 63 20.10 -5.10 5.59
CA THR A 63 19.11 -4.20 5.00
C THR A 63 17.80 -4.93 4.69
N PHE A 64 17.89 -6.13 4.11
CA PHE A 64 16.73 -6.98 3.86
C PHE A 64 15.99 -7.32 5.16
N TYR A 65 16.71 -7.72 6.21
CA TYR A 65 16.14 -8.06 7.52
C TYR A 65 15.44 -6.85 8.16
N MET A 66 16.04 -5.67 8.09
CA MET A 66 15.42 -4.43 8.57
C MET A 66 14.13 -4.12 7.80
N TYR A 67 14.15 -4.23 6.48
CA TYR A 67 12.97 -3.97 5.65
C TYR A 67 11.87 -5.02 5.86
N ALA A 68 12.25 -6.27 6.06
CA ALA A 68 11.32 -7.36 6.31
C ALA A 68 10.56 -7.22 7.64
N ASN A 69 11.20 -6.64 8.66
CA ASN A 69 10.63 -6.41 9.99
C ASN A 69 10.06 -4.99 10.20
N LYS A 70 10.06 -4.15 9.15
CA LYS A 70 9.47 -2.81 9.25
C LYS A 70 7.99 -2.93 9.56
N GLU A 71 7.57 -2.41 10.72
CA GLU A 71 6.16 -2.36 11.08
C GLU A 71 5.42 -1.32 10.22
N PRO A 72 4.20 -1.63 9.75
CA PRO A 72 3.40 -0.64 9.04
C PRO A 72 3.09 0.51 9.97
N ARG A 73 3.29 1.72 9.46
CA ARG A 73 2.88 2.93 10.18
C ARG A 73 1.38 3.07 10.09
N ILE A 74 0.75 3.55 11.16
CA ILE A 74 -0.66 3.95 11.13
C ILE A 74 -0.72 5.30 10.40
N ILE A 75 -1.47 5.35 9.30
CA ILE A 75 -1.67 6.55 8.49
C ILE A 75 -3.12 6.99 8.64
N LYS A 76 -3.32 8.30 8.79
CA LYS A 76 -4.64 8.95 8.72
C LYS A 76 -5.03 9.12 7.26
N PHE A 77 -6.17 8.57 6.90
CA PHE A 77 -6.78 8.73 5.59
C PHE A 77 -8.02 9.61 5.73
N LYS A 78 -8.11 10.61 4.85
CA LYS A 78 -9.26 11.51 4.76
C LYS A 78 -9.72 11.59 3.31
N ILE A 79 -11.02 11.37 3.08
CA ILE A 79 -11.66 11.58 1.78
C ILE A 79 -12.63 12.75 1.92
N ASP A 80 -12.44 13.76 1.08
CA ASP A 80 -13.28 14.95 0.98
C ASP A 80 -13.59 15.23 -0.51
N GLU A 81 -14.43 16.24 -0.79
CA GLU A 81 -14.85 16.58 -2.16
C GLU A 81 -13.68 17.01 -3.05
N LYS A 82 -12.60 17.50 -2.44
CA LYS A 82 -11.38 17.91 -3.15
C LYS A 82 -10.54 16.71 -3.60
N GLY A 83 -10.58 15.61 -2.85
CA GLY A 83 -9.72 14.47 -3.10
C GLY A 83 -9.47 13.62 -1.86
N ILE A 84 -8.33 12.93 -1.88
CA ILE A 84 -7.95 11.94 -0.88
C ILE A 84 -6.65 12.40 -0.23
N GLU A 85 -6.69 12.66 1.07
CA GLU A 85 -5.53 13.04 1.87
C GLU A 85 -5.00 11.83 2.63
N PHE A 86 -3.70 11.60 2.51
CA PHE A 86 -2.95 10.62 3.31
C PHE A 86 -1.52 11.11 3.50
N ASP A 87 -0.89 10.77 4.63
CA ASP A 87 0.50 11.17 4.95
C ASP A 87 0.72 12.70 4.82
N ASN A 88 -0.25 13.51 5.25
CA ASN A 88 -0.27 14.97 5.14
C ASN A 88 -0.15 15.51 3.69
N ARG A 89 -0.52 14.72 2.68
CA ARG A 89 -0.56 15.13 1.27
C ARG A 89 -1.96 14.94 0.71
N LEU A 90 -2.50 16.00 0.14
CA LEU A 90 -3.76 15.96 -0.60
C LEU A 90 -3.53 15.46 -2.03
N HIS A 91 -4.20 14.38 -2.39
CA HIS A 91 -4.29 13.88 -3.76
C HIS A 91 -5.65 14.25 -4.35
N GLU A 92 -5.68 15.31 -5.15
CA GLU A 92 -6.91 15.76 -5.79
C GLU A 92 -7.46 14.73 -6.77
N PHE A 93 -8.80 14.65 -6.91
CA PHE A 93 -9.42 13.76 -7.88
C PHE A 93 -8.97 14.06 -9.33
N GLY A 94 -8.63 15.31 -9.61
CA GLY A 94 -8.03 15.73 -10.88
C GLY A 94 -6.72 15.02 -11.21
N ASP A 95 -5.96 14.55 -10.22
CA ASP A 95 -4.68 13.85 -10.40
C ASP A 95 -4.81 12.32 -10.43
N LEU A 96 -6.03 11.82 -10.27
CA LEU A 96 -6.37 10.40 -10.27
C LEU A 96 -7.03 10.02 -11.60
N ARG A 97 -6.79 8.79 -12.07
CA ARG A 97 -7.31 8.27 -13.34
C ARG A 97 -8.50 7.34 -13.16
N SER A 98 -8.44 6.49 -12.15
CA SER A 98 -9.44 5.46 -11.89
C SER A 98 -9.28 4.92 -10.48
N PHE A 99 -10.32 4.26 -9.99
CA PHE A 99 -10.24 3.49 -8.76
C PHE A 99 -10.77 2.06 -8.97
N TRP A 100 -10.38 1.16 -8.08
CA TRP A 100 -10.88 -0.21 -7.98
C TRP A 100 -10.96 -0.60 -6.51
N VAL A 101 -12.02 -1.30 -6.12
CA VAL A 101 -12.16 -1.82 -4.75
C VAL A 101 -11.81 -3.30 -4.77
N PHE A 102 -10.76 -3.68 -4.04
CA PHE A 102 -10.45 -5.07 -3.75
C PHE A 102 -11.23 -5.47 -2.49
N TYR A 103 -12.20 -6.36 -2.68
CA TYR A 103 -13.05 -6.87 -1.62
C TYR A 103 -13.09 -8.40 -1.68
N ALA A 104 -12.25 -9.03 -0.87
CA ALA A 104 -12.24 -10.47 -0.64
C ALA A 104 -12.11 -10.74 0.89
N PRO A 105 -13.21 -10.64 1.64
CA PRO A 105 -13.21 -10.97 3.07
C PRO A 105 -12.74 -12.41 3.29
N PRO A 106 -11.91 -12.71 4.31
CA PRO A 106 -11.45 -11.84 5.39
C PRO A 106 -10.10 -11.14 5.14
N GLU A 107 -9.45 -11.37 3.99
CA GLU A 107 -8.05 -11.00 3.73
C GLU A 107 -7.84 -9.71 2.93
N GLU A 108 -8.83 -9.22 2.18
CA GLU A 108 -8.64 -8.03 1.35
C GLU A 108 -9.82 -7.07 1.47
N LYS A 109 -9.55 -5.89 2.05
CA LYS A 109 -10.50 -4.78 2.12
C LYS A 109 -9.76 -3.48 1.84
N GLU A 110 -9.41 -3.25 0.58
CA GLU A 110 -8.61 -2.09 0.16
C GLU A 110 -9.13 -1.43 -1.11
N ILE A 111 -8.85 -0.13 -1.25
CA ILE A 111 -9.12 0.65 -2.45
C ILE A 111 -7.80 0.90 -3.16
N SER A 112 -7.74 0.52 -4.42
CA SER A 112 -6.65 0.89 -5.30
C SER A 112 -7.04 2.11 -6.12
N LEU A 113 -6.24 3.16 -6.03
CA LEU A 113 -6.37 4.39 -6.81
C LEU A 113 -5.24 4.44 -7.82
N ARG A 114 -5.55 4.80 -9.06
CA ARG A 114 -4.54 4.98 -10.09
C ARG A 114 -4.18 6.46 -10.21
N SER A 115 -2.96 6.84 -9.85
CA SER A 115 -2.47 8.20 -10.07
C SER A 115 -2.11 8.45 -11.55
N LYS A 116 -2.20 9.70 -12.00
CA LYS A 116 -1.67 10.15 -13.30
C LYS A 116 -0.14 10.16 -13.34
N LYS A 117 0.54 10.10 -12.18
CA LYS A 117 2.01 10.10 -12.06
C LYS A 117 2.63 8.81 -12.61
N THR A 118 3.75 8.95 -13.32
CA THR A 118 4.41 7.86 -14.06
C THR A 118 5.13 6.84 -13.17
N PHE A 119 5.74 7.28 -12.06
CA PHE A 119 6.62 6.43 -11.24
C PHE A 119 5.88 5.60 -10.18
N PHE A 120 4.76 6.09 -9.64
CA PHE A 120 3.96 5.38 -8.64
C PHE A 120 2.48 5.42 -9.07
N PRO A 121 2.09 4.57 -10.03
CA PRO A 121 0.79 4.67 -10.66
C PRO A 121 -0.35 4.14 -9.78
N TYR A 122 -0.08 3.36 -8.74
CA TYR A 122 -1.11 2.76 -7.88
C TYR A 122 -0.88 3.13 -6.41
N ILE A 123 -1.94 3.60 -5.76
CA ILE A 123 -2.00 3.90 -4.33
C ILE A 123 -3.04 2.93 -3.75
N ARG A 124 -2.66 2.12 -2.75
CA ARG A 124 -3.58 1.23 -2.04
C ARG A 124 -3.96 1.87 -0.72
N ILE A 125 -5.24 1.87 -0.41
CA ILE A 125 -5.78 2.44 0.81
C ILE A 125 -6.59 1.34 1.51
N PRO A 126 -6.12 0.82 2.65
CA PRO A 126 -6.88 -0.15 3.43
C PRO A 126 -8.09 0.55 4.05
N LEU A 127 -9.25 -0.11 3.96
CA LEU A 127 -10.52 0.42 4.44
C LEU A 127 -10.79 0.12 5.91
N ALA A 128 -9.97 -0.73 6.56
CA ALA A 128 -10.14 -1.12 7.96
C ALA A 128 -11.60 -1.46 8.30
N GLU A 129 -12.26 -0.67 9.16
CA GLU A 129 -13.67 -0.89 9.55
C GLU A 129 -14.69 -0.23 8.62
N GLN A 130 -14.29 0.66 7.71
CA GLN A 130 -15.21 1.44 6.85
C GLN A 130 -15.98 0.57 5.84
N ASP A 131 -17.25 0.88 5.56
CA ASP A 131 -18.03 0.13 4.56
C ASP A 131 -17.50 0.39 3.13
N PRO A 132 -16.98 -0.63 2.42
CA PRO A 132 -16.48 -0.47 1.07
C PRO A 132 -17.55 0.01 0.08
N ASN A 133 -18.82 -0.29 0.33
CA ASN A 133 -19.92 0.11 -0.54
C ASN A 133 -20.19 1.61 -0.45
N GLU A 134 -20.13 2.19 0.76
CA GLU A 134 -20.33 3.62 0.97
C GLU A 134 -19.22 4.43 0.34
N ILE A 135 -17.96 4.01 0.52
CA ILE A 135 -16.81 4.69 -0.11
C ILE A 135 -16.84 4.50 -1.63
N ARG A 136 -17.21 3.31 -2.13
CA ARG A 136 -17.38 3.09 -3.58
C ARG A 136 -18.41 4.04 -4.18
N LYS A 137 -19.61 4.15 -3.57
CA LYS A 137 -20.66 5.08 -4.04
C LYS A 137 -20.18 6.52 -4.05
N TYR A 138 -19.36 6.92 -3.06
CA TYR A 138 -18.79 8.25 -3.00
C TYR A 138 -17.76 8.47 -4.13
N LEU A 139 -16.80 7.56 -4.30
CA LEU A 139 -15.75 7.65 -5.32
C LEU A 139 -16.29 7.59 -6.75
N LEU A 140 -17.38 6.86 -7.00
CA LEU A 140 -18.07 6.83 -8.30
C LEU A 140 -18.53 8.20 -8.78
N LYS A 141 -18.75 9.17 -7.88
CA LYS A 141 -19.13 10.54 -8.24
C LYS A 141 -17.98 11.34 -8.88
N PHE A 142 -16.74 10.98 -8.56
CA PHE A 142 -15.55 11.76 -8.93
C PHE A 142 -14.62 11.03 -9.91
N LEU A 143 -14.54 9.71 -9.83
CA LEU A 143 -13.61 8.89 -10.60
C LEU A 143 -14.32 7.71 -11.28
N PRO A 144 -13.85 7.29 -12.46
CA PRO A 144 -14.35 6.07 -13.08
C PRO A 144 -13.80 4.83 -12.38
N GLU A 145 -14.66 3.84 -12.14
CA GLU A 145 -14.25 2.53 -11.65
C GLU A 145 -13.63 1.72 -12.82
N LYS A 146 -12.37 1.33 -12.70
CA LYS A 146 -11.68 0.48 -13.70
C LYS A 146 -10.88 -0.58 -12.99
N ARG A 147 -10.98 -1.83 -13.44
CA ARG A 147 -10.19 -2.94 -12.89
C ARG A 147 -8.70 -2.62 -12.98
N HIS A 148 -8.05 -2.51 -11.83
CA HIS A 148 -6.61 -2.38 -11.76
C HIS A 148 -5.99 -3.76 -11.90
N ARG A 149 -5.02 -3.89 -12.80
CA ARG A 149 -4.17 -5.10 -12.84
C ARG A 149 -3.20 -4.97 -11.68
N GLU A 150 -3.14 -5.99 -10.85
CA GLU A 150 -2.08 -6.11 -9.86
C GLU A 150 -0.73 -6.09 -10.59
N SER A 151 0.24 -5.36 -10.04
CA SER A 151 1.59 -5.43 -10.57
C SER A 151 2.09 -6.87 -10.44
N ILE A 152 2.85 -7.36 -11.42
CA ILE A 152 3.52 -8.68 -11.33
C ILE A 152 4.37 -8.73 -10.04
N ILE A 153 4.93 -7.58 -9.66
CA ILE A 153 5.69 -7.41 -8.42
C ILE A 153 4.79 -7.62 -7.20
N ASP A 154 3.56 -7.11 -7.20
CA ASP A 154 2.60 -7.28 -6.11
C ASP A 154 2.14 -8.74 -5.97
N ILE A 155 1.96 -9.44 -7.09
CA ILE A 155 1.63 -10.88 -7.10
C ILE A 155 2.78 -11.68 -6.50
N ILE A 156 4.01 -11.35 -6.90
CA ILE A 156 5.21 -11.97 -6.34
C ILE A 156 5.28 -11.67 -4.85
N MET A 157 5.20 -10.38 -4.45
CA MET A 157 5.21 -9.91 -3.05
C MET A 157 4.18 -10.67 -2.20
N ARG A 158 2.92 -10.76 -2.64
CA ARG A 158 1.88 -11.49 -1.92
C ARG A 158 2.19 -12.96 -1.73
N ARG A 159 2.75 -13.61 -2.76
CA ARG A 159 3.16 -15.03 -2.74
C ARG A 159 4.39 -15.26 -1.87
N ILE A 160 5.31 -14.29 -1.82
CA ILE A 160 6.46 -14.29 -0.94
C ILE A 160 6.14 -13.66 0.43
N GLY A 161 4.89 -13.39 0.80
CA GLY A 161 4.53 -12.90 2.14
C GLY A 161 4.96 -11.47 2.46
N PHE A 162 5.17 -10.63 1.45
CA PHE A 162 5.29 -9.18 1.56
C PHE A 162 3.97 -8.48 1.22
#